data_AF-A0A1W2LYN1-F1
#
_entry.id   AF-A0A1W2LYN1-F1
#
_cell.length_a   1.000
_cell.length_b   1.000
_cell.length_c   1.000
_cell.angle_alpha   90.00
_cell.angle_beta   90.00
_cell.angle_gamma   90.00
#
_symmetry.space_group_name_H-M   'P 1'
#
loop_
_entity.id
_entity.type
_entity.pdbx_description
1 polymer ?
#
loop_
_entity_poly.entity_id
_entity_poly.type
_entity_poly.pdbx_seq_one_letter_code
_entity_poly.pdbx_strand_id
1 'polypeptide(L)'
;MSKSKKPAPDIVVWRGGLRWVEGAQMQADRFETVFFELQTALEHARQRALLNDGSTTSNSWVKQSDKDYKFFDPRRPVKVPTPALWMQAMTELDLLIVAVRNVLRAQVRLPEQLKTSMTDDDVLELLRNVAEHWDEDDGPSIRTLTEAHPEVLVHGITFTNKEIWIGGRVPLSRIRAWLPRVHHALVLSIESIGESVLDDMASLITGDDTLSWPPDRLRYRYWSLPVVDEKDWPTTEMPPEMAHLIQERFRNLRERDVAD
;
A
#
# COMPACT_ATOMS: atom_id res chain seq x y z
N MET A 1 35.13 7.40 -16.36
CA MET A 1 34.40 8.68 -16.27
C MET A 1 32.90 8.39 -16.28
N SER A 2 32.26 8.45 -15.12
CA SER A 2 30.81 8.31 -15.00
C SER A 2 30.16 9.49 -15.74
N LYS A 3 29.36 9.22 -16.77
CA LYS A 3 28.52 10.25 -17.42
C LYS A 3 27.57 10.78 -16.35
N SER A 4 27.83 11.99 -15.86
CA SER A 4 26.89 12.74 -15.03
C SER A 4 25.55 12.80 -15.78
N LYS A 5 24.57 12.03 -15.30
CA LYS A 5 23.21 12.05 -15.84
C LYS A 5 22.64 13.42 -15.52
N LYS A 6 22.25 14.18 -16.55
CA LYS A 6 21.50 15.43 -16.34
C LYS A 6 20.29 15.13 -15.45
N PRO A 7 20.03 15.93 -14.41
CA PRO A 7 18.86 15.74 -13.57
C PRO A 7 17.59 15.86 -14.41
N ALA A 8 16.53 15.14 -14.01
CA ALA A 8 15.24 15.23 -14.67
C ALA A 8 14.69 16.68 -14.59
N PRO A 9 13.93 17.13 -15.62
CA PRO A 9 13.22 18.40 -15.55
C PRO A 9 12.24 18.44 -14.38
N ASP A 10 12.05 19.61 -13.77
CA ASP A 10 11.18 19.77 -12.60
C ASP A 10 9.75 19.33 -12.86
N ILE A 11 9.18 19.66 -14.02
CA ILE A 11 7.84 19.21 -14.42
C ILE A 11 7.67 17.68 -14.40
N VAL A 12 8.72 16.93 -14.77
CA VAL A 12 8.70 15.46 -14.72
C VAL A 12 8.69 14.98 -13.27
N VAL A 13 9.48 15.63 -12.41
CA VAL A 13 9.53 15.31 -10.98
C VAL A 13 8.21 15.68 -10.29
N TRP A 14 7.61 16.83 -10.61
CA TRP A 14 6.36 17.27 -10.01
C TRP A 14 5.18 16.39 -10.42
N ARG A 15 5.07 16.02 -11.70
CA ARG A 15 4.07 15.04 -12.17
C ARG A 15 4.26 13.68 -11.50
N GLY A 16 5.51 13.22 -11.38
CA GLY A 16 5.83 12.03 -10.61
C GLY A 16 5.43 12.15 -9.14
N GLY A 17 5.62 13.34 -8.56
CA GLY A 17 5.23 13.69 -7.19
C GLY A 17 3.72 13.57 -6.96
N LEU A 18 2.88 14.07 -7.87
CA LEU A 18 1.42 13.95 -7.76
C LEU A 18 0.98 12.49 -7.67
N ARG A 19 1.50 11.64 -8.56
CA ARG A 19 1.26 10.19 -8.53
C ARG A 19 1.68 9.56 -7.19
N TRP A 20 2.82 10.00 -6.63
CA TRP A 20 3.31 9.47 -5.36
C TRP A 20 2.53 10.00 -4.15
N VAL A 21 1.95 11.19 -4.22
CA VAL A 21 1.04 11.70 -3.18
C VAL A 21 -0.19 10.81 -3.10
N GLU A 22 -0.81 10.50 -4.23
CA GLU A 22 -1.94 9.57 -4.28
C GLU A 22 -1.55 8.16 -3.84
N GLY A 23 -0.41 7.66 -4.31
CA GLY A 23 0.12 6.37 -3.88
C GLY A 23 0.34 6.30 -2.37
N ALA A 24 0.87 7.35 -1.76
CA ALA A 24 1.05 7.42 -0.30
C ALA A 24 -0.28 7.49 0.45
N GLN A 25 -1.30 8.19 -0.07
CA GLN A 25 -2.64 8.20 0.52
C GLN A 25 -3.27 6.80 0.51
N MET A 26 -3.23 6.13 -0.65
CA MET A 26 -3.70 4.76 -0.78
C MET A 26 -2.98 3.82 0.20
N GLN A 27 -1.64 3.88 0.26
CA GLN A 27 -0.90 2.98 1.14
C GLN A 27 -1.15 3.28 2.61
N ALA A 28 -1.41 4.54 2.99
CA ALA A 28 -1.82 4.86 4.35
C ALA A 28 -3.15 4.16 4.70
N ASP A 29 -4.12 4.16 3.80
CA ASP A 29 -5.42 3.52 4.00
C ASP A 29 -5.33 1.98 4.03
N ARG A 30 -4.54 1.39 3.12
CA ARG A 30 -4.30 -0.06 3.08
C ARG A 30 -3.57 -0.55 4.32
N PHE A 31 -2.50 0.16 4.71
CA PHE A 31 -1.75 -0.13 5.92
C PHE A 31 -2.66 -0.07 7.16
N GLU A 32 -3.41 1.02 7.34
CA GLU A 32 -4.32 1.17 8.49
C GLU A 32 -5.34 0.02 8.55
N THR A 33 -5.95 -0.32 7.41
CA THR A 33 -6.94 -1.40 7.31
C THR A 33 -6.35 -2.74 7.71
N VAL A 34 -5.23 -3.13 7.09
CA VAL A 34 -4.56 -4.41 7.38
C VAL A 34 -4.00 -4.45 8.80
N PHE A 35 -3.51 -3.30 9.31
CA PHE A 35 -3.00 -3.22 10.67
C PHE A 35 -4.11 -3.46 11.70
N PHE A 36 -5.27 -2.81 11.56
CA PHE A 36 -6.40 -3.07 12.46
C PHE A 36 -6.97 -4.49 12.31
N GLU A 37 -6.91 -5.07 11.11
CA GLU A 37 -7.22 -6.47 10.89
C GLU A 37 -6.32 -7.39 11.71
N LEU A 38 -5.00 -7.15 11.66
CA LEU A 38 -4.01 -7.87 12.45
C LEU A 38 -4.22 -7.69 13.96
N GLN A 39 -4.49 -6.47 14.44
CA GLN A 39 -4.75 -6.22 15.87
C GLN A 39 -6.01 -6.94 16.35
N THR A 40 -7.07 -6.95 15.54
CA THR A 40 -8.30 -7.68 15.85
C THR A 40 -8.03 -9.19 15.92
N ALA A 41 -7.24 -9.72 14.99
CA ALA A 41 -6.86 -11.13 14.99
C ALA A 41 -6.02 -11.50 16.23
N LEU A 42 -5.06 -10.66 16.62
CA LEU A 42 -4.27 -10.82 17.84
C LEU A 42 -5.14 -10.79 19.10
N GLU A 43 -6.11 -9.87 19.18
CA GLU A 43 -7.03 -9.78 20.30
C GLU A 43 -7.92 -11.01 20.41
N HIS A 44 -8.51 -11.47 19.29
CA HIS A 44 -9.26 -12.71 19.27
C HIS A 44 -8.41 -13.91 19.71
N ALA A 45 -7.13 -13.96 19.32
CA ALA A 45 -6.22 -15.02 19.76
C ALA A 45 -5.93 -14.96 21.28
N ARG A 46 -5.74 -13.76 21.85
CA ARG A 46 -5.57 -13.57 23.30
C ARG A 46 -6.81 -14.01 24.07
N GLN A 47 -7.99 -13.60 23.62
CA GLN A 47 -9.26 -14.02 24.23
C GLN A 47 -9.41 -15.54 24.21
N ARG A 48 -9.14 -16.18 23.07
CA ARG A 48 -9.15 -17.65 22.97
C ARG A 48 -8.13 -18.32 23.90
N ALA A 49 -6.93 -17.76 24.02
CA ALA A 49 -5.90 -18.29 24.92
C ALA A 49 -6.32 -18.21 26.38
N LEU A 50 -6.95 -17.10 26.80
CA LEU A 50 -7.51 -16.93 28.15
C LEU A 50 -8.67 -17.90 28.42
N LEU A 51 -9.50 -18.14 27.41
CA LEU A 51 -10.60 -19.10 27.48
C LEU A 51 -10.14 -20.56 27.32
N ASN A 52 -8.85 -20.84 27.06
CA ASN A 52 -8.37 -22.22 26.96
C ASN A 52 -8.11 -22.87 28.34
N ASP A 53 -8.86 -22.44 29.36
CA ASP A 53 -8.79 -22.97 30.74
C ASP A 53 -9.49 -24.32 30.91
N GLY A 54 -10.12 -24.84 29.85
CA GLY A 54 -10.85 -26.10 29.85
C GLY A 54 -12.19 -26.05 30.61
N SER A 55 -12.63 -24.86 31.05
CA SER A 55 -13.90 -24.73 31.76
C SER A 55 -15.11 -25.06 30.87
N THR A 56 -16.22 -25.43 31.49
CA THR A 56 -17.48 -25.73 30.78
C THR A 56 -17.97 -24.52 29.99
N THR A 57 -17.76 -23.31 30.52
CA THR A 57 -18.12 -22.03 29.90
C THR A 57 -17.30 -21.80 28.62
N SER A 58 -15.99 -22.01 28.68
CA SER A 58 -15.10 -21.87 27.52
C SER A 58 -15.44 -22.85 26.40
N ASN A 59 -15.69 -24.12 26.75
CA ASN A 59 -16.08 -25.16 25.79
C ASN A 59 -17.45 -24.86 25.14
N SER A 60 -18.38 -24.27 25.88
CA SER A 60 -19.68 -23.83 25.35
C SER A 60 -19.52 -22.67 24.36
N TRP A 61 -18.66 -21.69 24.70
CA TRP A 61 -18.40 -20.54 23.84
C TRP A 61 -17.80 -20.96 22.50
N VAL A 62 -16.77 -21.81 22.51
CA VAL A 62 -16.13 -22.34 21.29
C VAL A 62 -17.14 -23.07 20.41
N LYS A 63 -17.97 -23.96 20.99
CA LYS A 63 -19.00 -24.69 20.23
C LYS A 63 -20.06 -23.78 19.63
N GLN A 64 -20.40 -22.69 20.31
CA GLN A 64 -21.43 -21.76 19.85
C GLN A 64 -20.91 -20.83 18.75
N SER A 65 -19.66 -20.35 18.84
CA SER A 65 -19.04 -19.50 17.82
C SER A 65 -18.76 -20.21 16.50
N ASP A 66 -18.51 -21.52 16.53
CA ASP A 66 -18.15 -22.30 15.34
C ASP A 66 -19.33 -23.07 14.71
N LYS A 67 -20.52 -23.03 15.31
CA LYS A 67 -21.67 -23.86 14.95
C LYS A 67 -22.05 -23.79 13.47
N ASP A 68 -21.94 -22.62 12.86
CA ASP A 68 -22.44 -22.34 11.52
C ASP A 68 -21.32 -22.22 10.46
N TYR A 69 -20.05 -22.49 10.82
CA TYR A 69 -18.91 -22.24 9.94
C TYR A 69 -18.08 -23.51 9.68
N LYS A 70 -17.78 -23.78 8.41
CA LYS A 70 -16.81 -24.84 8.03
C LYS A 70 -15.38 -24.44 8.39
N PHE A 71 -14.48 -25.42 8.47
CA PHE A 71 -13.03 -25.15 8.57
C PHE A 71 -12.61 -24.19 7.45
N PHE A 72 -11.85 -23.15 7.81
CA PHE A 72 -11.35 -22.10 6.90
C PHE A 72 -12.41 -21.25 6.18
N ASP A 73 -13.66 -21.16 6.68
CA ASP A 73 -14.65 -20.24 6.11
C ASP A 73 -14.22 -18.77 6.31
N PRO A 74 -14.04 -17.97 5.23
CA PRO A 74 -13.58 -16.58 5.32
C PRO A 74 -14.59 -15.65 5.99
N ARG A 75 -15.85 -16.07 6.15
CA ARG A 75 -16.90 -15.32 6.86
C ARG A 75 -16.90 -15.59 8.36
N ARG A 76 -15.96 -16.42 8.86
CA ARG A 76 -15.83 -16.67 10.30
C ARG A 76 -15.57 -15.34 11.02
N PRO A 77 -16.37 -15.00 12.04
CA PRO A 77 -16.15 -13.76 12.80
C PRO A 77 -14.85 -13.81 13.60
N VAL A 78 -14.36 -15.03 13.91
CA VAL A 78 -13.16 -15.27 14.70
C VAL A 78 -11.93 -15.28 13.80
N LYS A 79 -11.15 -14.22 13.89
CA LYS A 79 -9.89 -14.01 13.14
C LYS A 79 -8.70 -14.69 13.81
N VAL A 80 -7.73 -15.11 13.00
CA VAL A 80 -6.48 -15.77 13.43
C VAL A 80 -5.30 -14.95 12.95
N PRO A 81 -4.34 -14.59 13.84
CA PRO A 81 -3.16 -13.84 13.44
C PRO A 81 -2.18 -14.80 12.77
N THR A 82 -2.20 -14.83 11.44
CA THR A 82 -1.32 -15.69 10.65
C THR A 82 -0.02 -14.96 10.29
N PRO A 83 1.06 -15.70 9.98
CA PRO A 83 2.27 -15.11 9.41
C PRO A 83 1.97 -14.30 8.13
N ALA A 84 1.04 -14.77 7.29
CA ALA A 84 0.65 -14.06 6.07
C ALA A 84 0.02 -12.69 6.36
N LEU A 85 -0.88 -12.59 7.35
CA LEU A 85 -1.50 -11.32 7.74
C LEU A 85 -0.46 -10.36 8.35
N TRP A 86 0.47 -10.88 9.16
CA TRP A 86 1.57 -10.09 9.70
C TRP A 86 2.50 -9.58 8.59
N MET A 87 2.90 -10.45 7.66
CA MET A 87 3.72 -10.08 6.49
C MET A 87 3.03 -9.02 5.65
N GLN A 88 1.73 -9.15 5.40
CA GLN A 88 0.95 -8.15 4.69
C GLN A 88 0.99 -6.80 5.40
N ALA A 89 0.77 -6.76 6.72
CA ALA A 89 0.82 -5.51 7.49
C ALA A 89 2.19 -4.82 7.40
N MET A 90 3.29 -5.58 7.51
CA MET A 90 4.64 -5.04 7.39
C MET A 90 4.93 -4.56 5.97
N THR A 91 4.51 -5.33 4.96
CA THR A 91 4.71 -4.96 3.55
C THR A 91 3.98 -3.65 3.21
N GLU A 92 2.75 -3.48 3.68
CA GLU A 92 2.01 -2.22 3.46
C GLU A 92 2.68 -1.03 4.17
N LEU A 93 3.29 -1.25 5.34
CA LEU A 93 4.09 -0.24 6.02
C LEU A 93 5.32 0.16 5.20
N ASP A 94 6.07 -0.81 4.68
CA ASP A 94 7.27 -0.53 3.88
C ASP A 94 6.92 0.20 2.58
N LEU A 95 5.83 -0.20 1.93
CA LEU A 95 5.32 0.47 0.73
C LEU A 95 4.86 1.91 1.03
N LEU A 96 4.23 2.15 2.18
CA LEU A 96 3.90 3.49 2.64
C LEU A 96 5.14 4.35 2.84
N ILE A 97 6.16 3.82 3.53
CA ILE A 97 7.43 4.51 3.79
C ILE A 97 8.13 4.88 2.46
N VAL A 98 8.18 3.94 1.51
CA VAL A 98 8.73 4.19 0.17
C VAL A 98 7.91 5.24 -0.60
N ALA A 99 6.58 5.20 -0.52
CA ALA A 99 5.73 6.18 -1.17
C ALA A 99 5.96 7.59 -0.61
N VAL A 100 5.97 7.75 0.71
CA VAL A 100 6.24 9.03 1.39
C VAL A 100 7.61 9.58 1.00
N ARG A 101 8.64 8.74 0.93
CA ARG A 101 9.97 9.19 0.49
C ARG A 101 9.94 9.77 -0.93
N ASN A 102 9.18 9.17 -1.85
CA ASN A 102 9.07 9.72 -3.20
C ASN A 102 8.31 11.06 -3.24
N VAL A 103 7.35 11.26 -2.33
CA VAL A 103 6.72 12.57 -2.10
C VAL A 103 7.75 13.59 -1.60
N LEU A 104 8.58 13.23 -0.61
CA LEU A 104 9.65 14.09 -0.09
C LEU A 104 10.63 14.51 -1.20
N ARG A 105 11.02 13.59 -2.09
CA ARG A 105 11.87 13.92 -3.25
C ARG A 105 11.24 14.95 -4.17
N ALA A 106 9.93 14.87 -4.41
CA ALA A 106 9.23 15.87 -5.20
C ALA A 106 9.15 17.21 -4.46
N GLN A 107 8.91 17.18 -3.15
CA GLN A 107 8.87 18.36 -2.29
C GLN A 107 10.19 19.15 -2.30
N VAL A 108 11.34 18.47 -2.27
CA VAL A 108 12.67 19.13 -2.32
C VAL A 108 12.84 19.98 -3.60
N ARG A 109 12.14 19.63 -4.67
CA ARG A 109 12.18 20.32 -5.97
C ARG A 109 11.10 21.39 -6.14
N LEU A 110 10.27 21.64 -5.12
CA LEU A 110 9.32 22.74 -5.15
C LEU A 110 10.02 24.09 -4.99
N PRO A 111 9.47 25.18 -5.54
CA PRO A 111 9.87 26.54 -5.18
C PRO A 111 9.80 26.76 -3.68
N GLU A 112 10.73 27.55 -3.12
CA GLU A 112 10.89 27.70 -1.66
C GLU A 112 9.60 28.15 -0.96
N GLN A 113 8.86 29.07 -1.58
CA GLN A 113 7.58 29.57 -1.05
C GLN A 113 6.43 28.56 -1.05
N LEU A 114 6.58 27.44 -1.78
CA LEU A 114 5.60 26.36 -1.87
C LEU A 114 6.04 25.09 -1.12
N LYS A 115 7.27 25.06 -0.60
CA LYS A 115 7.73 23.92 0.19
C LYS A 115 6.87 23.77 1.44
N THR A 116 6.40 22.56 1.65
CA THR A 116 5.69 22.20 2.89
C THR A 116 6.65 21.52 3.85
N SER A 117 6.26 21.38 5.11
CA SER A 117 7.02 20.63 6.10
C SER A 117 6.11 19.69 6.89
N MET A 118 6.72 18.60 7.33
CA MET A 118 6.16 17.67 8.28
C MET A 118 7.23 17.41 9.34
N THR A 119 6.87 17.54 10.61
CA THR A 119 7.77 17.15 11.70
C THR A 119 8.06 15.65 11.61
N ASP A 120 9.33 15.29 11.79
CA ASP A 120 9.85 13.91 11.74
C ASP A 120 9.85 13.31 10.31
N ASP A 121 10.07 14.14 9.27
CA ASP A 121 10.23 13.68 7.88
C ASP A 121 11.58 12.97 7.65
N ASP A 122 12.63 13.41 8.34
CA ASP A 122 13.93 12.75 8.46
C ASP A 122 13.82 11.31 8.98
N VAL A 123 12.95 11.07 9.97
CA VAL A 123 12.70 9.72 10.52
C VAL A 123 12.17 8.78 9.43
N LEU A 124 11.23 9.24 8.59
CA LEU A 124 10.69 8.42 7.50
C LEU A 124 11.73 8.15 6.40
N GLU A 125 12.61 9.11 6.12
CA GLU A 125 13.72 8.91 5.20
C GLU A 125 14.71 7.83 5.71
N LEU A 126 15.05 7.88 6.99
CA LEU A 126 15.96 6.91 7.61
C LEU A 126 15.32 5.52 7.71
N LEU A 127 14.04 5.42 8.10
CA LEU A 127 13.29 4.16 8.10
C LEU A 127 13.22 3.54 6.70
N ARG A 128 13.03 4.35 5.66
CA ARG A 128 13.08 3.89 4.26
C ARG A 128 14.45 3.31 3.91
N ASN A 129 15.53 3.95 4.33
CA ASN A 129 16.88 3.45 4.04
C ASN A 129 17.11 2.09 4.70
N VAL A 130 16.60 1.89 5.92
CA VAL A 130 16.62 0.56 6.56
C VAL A 130 15.78 -0.43 5.78
N ALA A 131 14.54 -0.09 5.42
CA ALA A 131 13.62 -0.97 4.67
C ALA A 131 14.08 -1.27 3.22
N GLU A 132 15.06 -0.57 2.66
CA GLU A 132 15.63 -0.93 1.35
C GLU A 132 16.88 -1.81 1.45
N HIS A 133 17.54 -1.84 2.62
CA HIS A 133 18.80 -2.55 2.84
C HIS A 133 18.58 -3.69 3.84
N TRP A 134 17.72 -4.63 3.44
CA TRP A 134 17.23 -5.79 4.21
C TRP A 134 18.32 -6.70 4.79
N ASP A 135 19.55 -6.61 4.29
CA ASP A 135 20.60 -7.61 4.52
C ASP A 135 21.66 -7.17 5.54
N GLU A 136 21.57 -5.94 6.08
CA GLU A 136 22.60 -5.37 6.94
C GLU A 136 22.15 -5.22 8.39
N ASP A 137 22.18 -6.32 9.16
CA ASP A 137 22.17 -6.24 10.63
C ASP A 137 23.34 -5.34 11.07
N ASP A 138 23.05 -4.28 11.85
CA ASP A 138 23.99 -3.20 12.22
C ASP A 138 24.62 -2.42 11.02
N GLY A 139 23.93 -2.42 9.88
CA GLY A 139 24.33 -1.68 8.68
C GLY A 139 24.45 -0.16 8.87
N PRO A 140 25.09 0.58 7.94
CA PRO A 140 25.16 2.03 7.99
C PRO A 140 23.79 2.71 8.11
N SER A 141 22.75 2.18 7.47
CA SER A 141 21.38 2.72 7.56
C SER A 141 20.80 2.60 8.97
N ILE A 142 20.95 1.44 9.61
CA ILE A 142 20.47 1.21 10.99
C ILE A 142 21.28 2.08 11.96
N ARG A 143 22.61 2.12 11.84
CA ARG A 143 23.45 2.97 12.69
C ARG A 143 23.09 4.45 12.58
N THR A 144 22.90 4.94 11.36
CA THR A 144 22.49 6.34 11.12
C THR A 144 21.14 6.63 11.79
N LEU A 145 20.18 5.71 11.67
CA LEU A 145 18.89 5.84 12.35
C LEU A 145 19.04 5.84 13.87
N THR A 146 19.78 4.90 14.45
CA THR A 146 19.95 4.78 15.91
C THR A 146 20.74 5.94 16.49
N GLU A 147 21.73 6.48 15.79
CA GLU A 147 22.50 7.65 16.21
C GLU A 147 21.66 8.93 16.18
N ALA A 148 20.83 9.11 15.16
CA ALA A 148 19.98 10.30 15.01
C ALA A 148 18.70 10.23 15.88
N HIS A 149 18.12 9.04 16.02
CA HIS A 149 16.81 8.79 16.65
C HIS A 149 16.83 7.48 17.45
N PRO A 150 17.53 7.43 18.60
CA PRO A 150 17.63 6.22 19.42
C PRO A 150 16.28 5.73 19.97
N GLU A 151 15.27 6.59 20.01
CA GLU A 151 13.91 6.26 20.41
C GLU A 151 13.07 5.60 19.32
N VAL A 152 13.53 5.63 18.06
CA VAL A 152 12.78 5.05 16.92
C VAL A 152 13.05 3.56 16.83
N LEU A 153 11.97 2.78 16.82
CA LEU A 153 12.02 1.33 16.68
C LEU A 153 11.83 0.94 15.21
N VAL A 154 12.80 0.23 14.62
CA VAL A 154 12.69 -0.33 13.26
C VAL A 154 11.51 -1.31 13.21
N HIS A 155 10.63 -1.14 12.23
CA HIS A 155 9.32 -1.83 12.13
C HIS A 155 8.45 -1.70 13.40
N GLY A 156 8.80 -0.79 14.31
CA GLY A 156 8.07 -0.55 15.54
C GLY A 156 6.80 0.22 15.23
N ILE A 157 5.68 -0.34 15.64
CA ILE A 157 4.37 0.32 15.53
C ILE A 157 3.82 0.45 16.94
N THR A 158 3.59 1.69 17.38
CA THR A 158 2.78 1.97 18.57
C THR A 158 1.42 2.47 18.12
N PHE A 159 0.38 2.20 18.89
CA PHE A 159 -0.97 2.54 18.48
C PHE A 159 -1.91 2.70 19.68
N THR A 160 -2.99 3.43 19.42
CA THR A 160 -4.19 3.49 20.26
C THR A 160 -5.39 3.11 19.39
N ASN A 161 -6.60 3.16 19.95
CA ASN A 161 -7.82 3.03 19.15
C ASN A 161 -8.08 4.21 18.20
N LYS A 162 -7.26 5.28 18.23
CA LYS A 162 -7.47 6.50 17.45
C LYS A 162 -6.31 6.86 16.52
N GLU A 163 -5.14 6.27 16.71
CA GLU A 163 -3.92 6.72 16.04
C GLU A 163 -2.90 5.59 15.99
N ILE A 164 -2.11 5.58 14.91
CA ILE A 164 -0.99 4.66 14.68
C ILE A 164 0.27 5.52 14.53
N TRP A 165 1.34 5.15 15.22
CA TRP A 165 2.64 5.80 15.10
C TRP A 165 3.66 4.85 14.48
N ILE A 166 4.21 5.27 13.36
CA ILE A 166 5.29 4.58 12.63
C ILE A 166 6.62 4.87 13.33
N GLY A 167 7.41 3.83 13.56
CA GLY A 167 8.64 3.91 14.34
C GLY A 167 8.42 4.29 15.80
N GLY A 168 7.18 4.22 16.29
CA GLY A 168 6.77 4.74 17.60
C GLY A 168 6.74 6.27 17.71
N ARG A 169 6.96 7.00 16.59
CA ARG A 169 7.17 8.46 16.61
C ARG A 169 6.28 9.22 15.63
N VAL A 170 6.15 8.77 14.39
CA VAL A 170 5.46 9.52 13.33
C VAL A 170 3.98 9.14 13.26
N PRO A 171 3.03 10.02 13.60
CA PRO A 171 1.60 9.68 13.54
C PRO A 171 1.15 9.52 12.08
N LEU A 172 0.35 8.48 11.80
CA LEU A 172 -0.22 8.25 10.48
C LEU A 172 -1.15 9.40 10.05
N SER A 173 -1.92 9.97 10.99
CA SER A 173 -2.75 11.15 10.73
C SER A 173 -1.94 12.36 10.26
N ARG A 174 -0.69 12.50 10.71
CA ARG A 174 0.20 13.59 10.30
C ARG A 174 0.62 13.43 8.84
N ILE A 175 0.95 12.21 8.43
CA ILE A 175 1.24 11.89 7.03
C ILE A 175 0.00 12.23 6.18
N ARG A 176 -1.19 11.77 6.59
CA ARG A 176 -2.45 12.06 5.90
C ARG A 176 -2.75 13.56 5.79
N ALA A 177 -2.47 14.36 6.81
CA ALA A 177 -2.68 15.81 6.78
C ALA A 177 -1.63 16.55 5.95
N TRP A 178 -0.43 15.98 5.81
CA TRP A 178 0.66 16.56 5.02
C TRP A 178 0.47 16.33 3.52
N LEU A 179 0.04 15.13 3.10
CA LEU A 179 -0.10 14.75 1.69
C LEU A 179 -0.95 15.74 0.85
N PRO A 180 -2.15 16.21 1.29
CA PRO A 180 -2.93 17.22 0.55
C PRO A 180 -2.21 18.56 0.39
N ARG A 181 -1.38 18.96 1.36
CA ARG A 181 -0.60 20.20 1.28
C ARG A 181 0.47 20.09 0.19
N VAL A 182 1.16 18.95 0.11
CA VAL A 182 2.14 18.69 -0.95
C VAL A 182 1.46 18.60 -2.32
N HIS A 183 0.31 17.91 -2.40
CA HIS A 183 -0.50 17.85 -3.63
C HIS A 183 -0.78 19.26 -4.15
N HIS A 184 -1.33 20.13 -3.31
CA HIS A 184 -1.66 21.49 -3.69
C HIS A 184 -0.41 22.29 -4.15
N ALA A 185 0.71 22.17 -3.45
CA ALA A 185 1.96 22.83 -3.82
C ALA A 185 2.52 22.34 -5.19
N LEU A 186 2.39 21.05 -5.48
CA LEU A 186 2.78 20.47 -6.76
C LEU A 186 1.89 20.99 -7.90
N VAL A 187 0.57 21.04 -7.70
CA VAL A 187 -0.38 21.62 -8.67
C VAL A 187 -0.03 23.06 -8.97
N LEU A 188 0.14 23.91 -7.94
CA LEU A 188 0.52 25.31 -8.12
C LEU A 188 1.85 25.48 -8.87
N SER A 189 2.82 24.59 -8.62
CA SER A 189 4.12 24.64 -9.31
C SER A 189 3.99 24.31 -10.80
N ILE A 190 3.17 23.31 -11.14
CA ILE A 190 2.88 22.93 -12.53
C ILE A 190 2.14 24.07 -13.24
N GLU A 191 1.11 24.64 -12.62
CA GLU A 191 0.34 25.75 -13.18
C GLU A 191 1.20 27.02 -13.36
N SER A 192 2.13 27.29 -12.44
CA SER A 192 3.00 28.47 -12.50
C SER A 192 3.92 28.52 -13.72
N ILE A 193 4.21 27.36 -14.33
CA ILE A 193 5.00 27.27 -15.56
C ILE A 193 4.13 27.20 -16.83
N GLY A 194 2.81 27.40 -16.70
CA GLY A 194 1.87 27.39 -17.82
C GLY A 194 1.44 25.99 -18.27
N GLU A 195 1.77 24.95 -17.50
CA GLU A 195 1.34 23.57 -17.76
C GLU A 195 0.05 23.25 -17.00
N SER A 196 -0.77 22.34 -17.51
CA SER A 196 -1.92 21.81 -16.78
C SER A 196 -1.57 20.51 -16.07
N VAL A 197 -2.25 20.24 -14.96
CA VAL A 197 -2.29 18.91 -14.35
C VAL A 197 -3.01 17.96 -15.31
N LEU A 198 -2.58 16.69 -15.33
CA LEU A 198 -3.26 15.66 -16.12
C LEU A 198 -4.64 15.38 -15.49
N ASP A 199 -5.66 15.25 -16.34
CA ASP A 199 -6.99 14.80 -15.92
C ASP A 199 -6.89 13.33 -15.48
N ASP A 200 -7.32 13.06 -14.24
CA ASP A 200 -7.25 11.75 -13.60
C ASP A 200 -8.17 10.70 -14.20
N MET A 201 -9.16 11.15 -14.96
CA MET A 201 -10.14 10.31 -15.62
C MET A 201 -9.89 10.19 -17.12
N ALA A 202 -8.90 10.92 -17.65
CA ALA A 202 -8.52 10.85 -19.05
C ALA A 202 -7.88 9.51 -19.41
N SER A 203 -8.12 9.07 -20.64
CA SER A 203 -7.46 7.87 -21.17
C SER A 203 -5.99 8.16 -21.48
N LEU A 204 -5.13 7.18 -21.19
CA LEU A 204 -3.73 7.21 -21.62
C LEU A 204 -3.57 7.00 -23.13
N ILE A 205 -4.63 6.57 -23.83
CA ILE A 205 -4.61 6.31 -25.27
C ILE A 205 -5.20 7.50 -26.01
N THR A 206 -4.40 8.11 -26.89
CA THR A 206 -4.84 9.26 -27.69
C THR A 206 -6.09 8.93 -28.49
N GLY A 207 -7.10 9.79 -28.38
CA GLY A 207 -8.38 9.66 -29.10
C GLY A 207 -9.39 8.74 -28.43
N ASP A 208 -9.00 7.92 -27.44
CA ASP A 208 -9.94 7.02 -26.75
C ASP A 208 -11.07 7.82 -26.09
N ASP A 209 -10.76 8.90 -25.36
CA ASP A 209 -11.78 9.74 -24.70
C ASP A 209 -12.84 10.31 -25.66
N THR A 210 -12.50 10.47 -26.94
CA THR A 210 -13.42 10.99 -27.97
C THR A 210 -14.37 9.95 -28.54
N LEU A 211 -14.18 8.66 -28.23
CA LEU A 211 -15.07 7.58 -28.66
C LEU A 211 -16.41 7.65 -27.92
N SER A 212 -17.50 7.53 -28.67
CA SER A 212 -18.87 7.49 -28.15
C SER A 212 -19.33 6.10 -27.71
N TRP A 213 -18.58 5.04 -28.04
CA TRP A 213 -18.90 3.66 -27.71
C TRP A 213 -17.71 2.96 -27.05
N PRO A 214 -17.93 2.17 -25.98
CA PRO A 214 -19.20 2.06 -25.24
C PRO A 214 -19.53 3.34 -24.47
N PRO A 215 -20.82 3.67 -24.22
CA PRO A 215 -21.21 4.89 -23.49
C PRO A 215 -20.80 4.81 -22.01
N ASP A 216 -20.91 3.62 -21.41
CA ASP A 216 -20.58 3.37 -20.00
C ASP A 216 -19.16 2.82 -19.86
N ARG A 217 -18.16 3.69 -20.09
CA ARG A 217 -16.76 3.31 -19.88
C ARG A 217 -16.43 3.32 -18.40
N LEU A 218 -16.02 2.17 -17.89
CA LEU A 218 -15.45 2.07 -16.56
C LEU A 218 -14.15 2.85 -16.53
N ARG A 219 -14.13 3.92 -15.73
CA ARG A 219 -12.92 4.69 -15.42
C ARG A 219 -12.41 4.22 -14.08
N TYR A 220 -11.18 3.74 -14.06
CA TYR A 220 -10.53 3.39 -12.80
C TYR A 220 -10.05 4.68 -12.16
N ARG A 221 -10.59 5.02 -10.99
CA ARG A 221 -9.81 5.87 -10.08
C ARG A 221 -8.58 5.09 -9.68
N TYR A 222 -7.45 5.79 -9.59
CA TYR A 222 -6.07 5.28 -9.64
C TYR A 222 -5.75 3.99 -8.89
N TRP A 223 -6.56 3.56 -7.92
CA TRP A 223 -6.25 2.48 -6.99
C TRP A 223 -7.42 1.58 -6.58
N SER A 224 -8.61 1.78 -7.15
CA SER A 224 -9.77 0.90 -6.95
C SER A 224 -10.02 0.10 -8.22
N LEU A 225 -9.61 -1.17 -8.23
CA LEU A 225 -10.25 -2.14 -9.11
C LEU A 225 -11.63 -2.43 -8.48
N PRO A 226 -12.75 -2.16 -9.17
CA PRO A 226 -14.03 -2.61 -8.68
C PRO A 226 -13.96 -4.11 -8.47
N VAL A 227 -14.20 -4.54 -7.24
CA VAL A 227 -14.37 -5.95 -6.92
C VAL A 227 -15.71 -6.35 -7.51
N VAL A 228 -15.67 -7.01 -8.66
CA VAL A 228 -16.87 -7.64 -9.23
C VAL A 228 -17.13 -8.85 -8.35
N ASP A 229 -18.27 -8.86 -7.65
CA ASP A 229 -18.70 -10.03 -6.87
C ASP A 229 -18.72 -11.24 -7.81
N GLU A 230 -18.29 -12.41 -7.33
CA GLU A 230 -18.20 -13.64 -8.15
C GLU A 230 -19.52 -13.97 -8.88
N LYS A 231 -20.65 -13.62 -8.28
CA LYS A 231 -22.00 -13.75 -8.87
C LYS A 231 -22.23 -12.92 -10.14
N ASP A 232 -21.46 -11.84 -10.30
CA ASP A 232 -21.53 -10.89 -11.40
C ASP A 232 -20.41 -11.14 -12.43
N TRP A 233 -19.61 -12.19 -12.25
CA TRP A 233 -18.62 -12.60 -13.24
C TRP A 233 -19.35 -13.12 -14.48
N PRO A 234 -18.83 -12.84 -15.70
CA PRO A 234 -19.39 -13.43 -16.91
C PRO A 234 -19.26 -14.95 -16.83
N THR A 235 -20.39 -15.63 -16.60
CA THR A 235 -20.51 -17.09 -16.58
C THR A 235 -20.65 -17.68 -17.99
N THR A 236 -20.40 -16.88 -19.03
CA THR A 236 -20.47 -17.34 -20.40
C THR A 236 -19.41 -18.43 -20.57
N GLU A 237 -19.85 -19.66 -20.80
CA GLU A 237 -18.94 -20.77 -21.05
C GLU A 237 -17.97 -20.38 -22.15
N MET A 238 -16.69 -20.49 -21.84
CA MET A 238 -15.62 -20.18 -22.78
C MET A 238 -15.80 -21.06 -24.03
N PRO A 239 -15.86 -20.49 -25.25
CA PRO A 239 -15.98 -21.28 -26.46
C PRO A 239 -14.89 -22.35 -26.51
N PRO A 240 -15.20 -23.60 -26.92
CA PRO A 240 -14.24 -24.72 -26.91
C PRO A 240 -12.94 -24.41 -27.65
N GLU A 241 -13.02 -23.62 -28.72
CA GLU A 241 -11.87 -23.18 -29.52
C GLU A 241 -10.90 -22.29 -28.72
N MET A 242 -11.43 -21.36 -27.92
CA MET A 242 -10.62 -20.50 -27.04
C MET A 242 -10.03 -21.30 -25.87
N ALA A 243 -10.79 -22.23 -25.31
CA ALA A 243 -10.28 -23.13 -24.27
C ALA A 243 -9.12 -23.99 -24.77
N HIS A 244 -9.20 -24.50 -26.00
CA HIS A 244 -8.13 -25.26 -26.64
C HIS A 244 -6.87 -24.40 -26.84
N LEU A 245 -7.01 -23.19 -27.39
CA LEU A 245 -5.87 -22.26 -27.59
C LEU A 245 -5.17 -21.89 -26.27
N ILE A 246 -5.94 -21.68 -25.21
CA ILE A 246 -5.40 -21.37 -23.87
C ILE A 246 -4.68 -22.59 -23.30
N GLN A 247 -5.25 -23.79 -23.39
CA GLN A 247 -4.60 -25.02 -22.96
C GLN A 247 -3.30 -25.28 -23.72
N GLU A 248 -3.29 -25.05 -25.03
CA GLU A 248 -2.11 -25.20 -25.88
C GLU A 248 -1.01 -24.20 -25.48
N ARG A 249 -1.38 -22.94 -25.23
CA ARG A 249 -0.46 -21.92 -24.74
C ARG A 249 0.15 -22.29 -23.38
N PHE A 250 -0.65 -22.76 -22.43
CA PHE A 250 -0.16 -23.19 -21.11
C PHE A 250 0.66 -24.48 -21.15
N ARG A 251 0.38 -25.38 -22.10
CA ARG A 251 1.22 -26.55 -22.36
C ARG A 251 2.59 -26.11 -22.87
N ASN A 252 2.63 -25.26 -23.90
CA ASN A 252 3.88 -24.77 -24.49
C ASN A 252 4.72 -23.95 -23.49
N LEU A 253 4.09 -23.18 -22.60
CA LEU A 253 4.79 -22.49 -21.51
C LEU A 253 5.42 -23.48 -20.53
N ARG A 254 4.67 -24.48 -20.06
CA ARG A 254 5.19 -25.52 -19.16
C ARG A 254 6.31 -26.35 -19.79
N GLU A 255 6.22 -26.62 -21.09
CA GLU A 255 7.28 -27.34 -21.82
C GLU A 255 8.56 -26.51 -21.97
N ARG A 256 8.45 -25.17 -22.09
CA ARG A 256 9.62 -24.28 -22.05
C ARG A 256 10.25 -24.22 -20.67
N ASP A 257 9.44 -24.10 -19.61
CA ASP A 257 9.93 -23.99 -18.24
C ASP A 257 10.60 -25.28 -17.71
N VAL A 258 10.37 -26.43 -18.37
CA VAL A 258 11.03 -27.72 -18.05
C VAL A 258 12.26 -27.96 -18.93
N ALA A 259 12.44 -27.19 -20.01
CA ALA A 259 13.56 -27.32 -20.93
C ALA A 259 14.75 -26.39 -20.58
N ASP A 260 14.56 -25.44 -19.65
CA ASP A 260 15.60 -24.61 -19.03
C ASP A 260 15.99 -25.16 -17.64
#